data_AF-A0A4U1L4K1-F1
#
_entry.id   AF-A0A4U1L4K1-F1
#
_cell.length_a   1.000
_cell.length_b   1.000
_cell.length_c   1.000
_cell.angle_alpha   90.00
_cell.angle_beta   90.00
_cell.angle_gamma   90.00
#
_symmetry.space_group_name_H-M   'P 1'
#
loop_
_entity.id
_entity.type
_entity.pdbx_description
1 polymer ?
#
loop_
_entity_poly.entity_id
_entity_poly.type
_entity_poly.pdbx_seq_one_letter_code
_entity_poly.pdbx_strand_id
1 'polypeptide(L)'
;MIALALSLLAMQAAPPPVGAQDDIVVTARRLARLKRLRMTTRIDRRTGATRCVFKRRSGDDALDAEVCAAVLACVPKVATIEEMQGCIAPTMNRLTGDGVAWQADAAKGSR
;
A
#
# COMPACT_ATOMS: atom_id res chain seq x y z
N MET A 1 15.40 -47.20 38.28
CA MET A 1 15.83 -46.59 37.00
C MET A 1 14.56 -46.27 36.21
N ILE A 2 13.88 -45.20 36.60
CA ILE A 2 13.84 -43.88 35.94
C ILE A 2 13.42 -44.00 34.46
N ALA A 3 12.11 -43.88 34.31
CA ALA A 3 11.33 -43.34 33.20
C ALA A 3 12.15 -42.64 32.11
N LEU A 4 12.32 -43.30 30.97
CA LEU A 4 12.65 -42.66 29.71
C LEU A 4 11.67 -43.14 28.64
N ALA A 5 11.33 -42.21 27.75
CA ALA A 5 10.69 -42.40 26.45
C ALA A 5 9.15 -42.51 26.46
N LEU A 6 8.46 -41.35 26.58
CA LEU A 6 7.16 -41.11 25.94
C LEU A 6 6.91 -39.59 25.84
N SER A 7 7.79 -38.88 25.13
CA SER A 7 7.68 -37.42 24.92
C SER A 7 7.77 -37.03 23.44
N LEU A 8 7.18 -37.83 22.54
CA LEU A 8 7.22 -37.58 21.09
C LEU A 8 5.86 -37.69 20.37
N LEU A 9 4.75 -37.33 21.02
CA LEU A 9 3.46 -37.18 20.34
C LEU A 9 2.85 -35.78 20.51
N ALA A 10 3.65 -34.75 20.19
CA ALA A 10 3.14 -33.39 20.04
C ALA A 10 3.68 -32.72 18.77
N MET A 11 3.80 -33.46 17.66
CA MET A 11 3.77 -32.85 16.33
C MET A 11 2.30 -32.58 15.97
N GLN A 12 1.77 -31.51 16.57
CA GLN A 12 0.55 -30.88 16.10
C GLN A 12 0.90 -30.21 14.77
N ALA A 13 0.77 -30.95 13.68
CA ALA A 13 0.75 -30.37 12.35
C ALA A 13 -0.47 -29.46 12.28
N ALA A 14 -0.26 -28.18 12.61
CA ALA A 14 -1.23 -27.14 12.39
C ALA A 14 -1.60 -27.19 10.90
N PRO A 15 -2.89 -27.38 10.54
CA PRO A 15 -3.27 -27.29 9.14
C PRO A 15 -2.84 -25.92 8.62
N PRO A 16 -2.25 -25.83 7.41
CA PRO A 16 -1.88 -24.55 6.84
C PRO A 16 -3.13 -23.66 6.84
N PRO A 17 -3.05 -22.40 7.32
CA PRO A 17 -4.21 -21.53 7.40
C PRO A 17 -4.76 -21.34 5.99
N VAL A 18 -5.92 -21.94 5.74
CA VAL A 18 -6.60 -21.94 4.43
C VAL A 18 -6.93 -20.50 3.97
N GLY A 19 -6.95 -19.53 4.90
CA GLY A 19 -7.15 -18.10 4.58
C GLY A 19 -5.91 -17.34 4.12
N ALA A 20 -4.69 -17.83 4.37
CA ALA A 20 -3.49 -17.04 4.06
C ALA A 20 -3.25 -16.89 2.55
N GLN A 21 -3.60 -17.90 1.75
CA GLN A 21 -3.31 -17.89 0.31
C GLN A 21 -4.19 -16.88 -0.44
N ASP A 22 -5.49 -16.82 -0.12
CA ASP A 22 -6.41 -15.85 -0.71
C ASP A 22 -6.05 -14.42 -0.30
N ASP A 23 -5.72 -14.20 0.96
CA ASP A 23 -5.30 -12.89 1.46
C ASP A 23 -4.00 -12.41 0.82
N ILE A 24 -3.02 -13.32 0.62
CA ILE A 24 -1.76 -13.02 -0.08
C ILE A 24 -2.05 -12.65 -1.54
N VAL A 25 -2.93 -13.36 -2.25
CA VAL A 25 -3.27 -13.08 -3.66
C VAL A 25 -4.02 -11.75 -3.79
N VAL A 26 -4.95 -11.45 -2.89
CA VAL A 26 -5.67 -10.16 -2.85
C VAL A 26 -4.69 -9.02 -2.61
N THR A 27 -3.78 -9.19 -1.66
CA THR A 27 -2.73 -8.23 -1.33
C THR A 27 -1.78 -8.00 -2.51
N ALA A 28 -1.32 -9.07 -3.17
CA ALA A 28 -0.46 -8.99 -4.34
C ALA A 28 -1.14 -8.31 -5.54
N ARG A 29 -2.42 -8.61 -5.79
CA ARG A 29 -3.21 -7.97 -6.85
C ARG A 29 -3.40 -6.48 -6.58
N ARG A 30 -3.65 -6.09 -5.33
CA ARG A 30 -3.82 -4.68 -4.92
C ARG A 30 -2.51 -3.91 -5.06
N LEU A 31 -1.39 -4.48 -4.64
CA LEU A 31 -0.07 -3.90 -4.85
C LEU A 31 0.25 -3.73 -6.35
N ALA A 32 -0.08 -4.71 -7.18
CA ALA A 32 0.10 -4.61 -8.63
C ALA A 32 -0.73 -3.46 -9.24
N ARG A 33 -1.96 -3.25 -8.77
CA ARG A 33 -2.81 -2.12 -9.16
C ARG A 33 -2.19 -0.78 -8.74
N LEU A 34 -1.72 -0.66 -7.50
CA LEU A 34 -1.02 0.53 -7.02
C LEU A 34 0.23 0.86 -7.84
N LYS A 35 1.03 -0.15 -8.22
CA LYS A 35 2.22 0.04 -9.06
C LYS A 35 1.89 0.58 -10.47
N ARG A 36 0.69 0.29 -10.99
CA ARG A 36 0.21 0.81 -12.30
C ARG A 36 -0.29 2.24 -12.23
N LEU A 37 -0.76 2.69 -11.07
CA LEU A 37 -1.30 4.02 -10.87
C LEU A 37 -0.23 5.09 -11.20
N ARG A 38 -0.59 6.05 -12.04
CA ARG A 38 0.23 7.23 -12.33
C ARG A 38 -0.67 8.46 -12.25
N MET A 39 -0.40 9.31 -11.28
CA MET A 39 -1.20 10.49 -10.97
C MET A 39 -0.30 11.68 -10.69
N THR A 40 -0.81 12.87 -10.96
CA THR A 40 -0.23 14.15 -10.56
C THR A 40 -1.32 15.02 -9.96
N THR A 41 -0.96 16.05 -9.19
CA THR A 41 -1.90 17.06 -8.74
C THR A 41 -1.80 18.30 -9.62
N ARG A 42 -2.91 18.99 -9.84
CA ARG A 42 -2.95 20.29 -10.49
C ARG A 42 -3.80 21.24 -9.67
N ILE A 43 -3.33 22.47 -9.55
CA ILE A 43 -4.09 23.56 -8.95
C ILE A 43 -4.96 24.19 -10.03
N ASP A 44 -6.26 24.30 -9.76
CA ASP A 44 -7.18 25.09 -10.55
C ASP A 44 -6.90 26.57 -10.29
N ARG A 45 -6.54 27.32 -11.34
CA ARG A 45 -6.14 28.73 -11.22
C ARG A 45 -7.29 29.68 -10.88
N ARG A 46 -8.54 29.27 -11.11
CA ARG A 46 -9.72 30.11 -10.85
C ARG A 46 -10.21 29.96 -9.41
N THR A 47 -10.13 28.76 -8.87
CA THR A 47 -10.67 28.41 -7.54
C THR A 47 -9.61 28.18 -6.49
N GLY A 48 -8.35 28.01 -6.88
CA GLY A 48 -7.26 27.60 -5.98
C GLY A 48 -7.34 26.12 -5.55
N ALA A 49 -8.35 25.37 -6.01
CA ALA A 49 -8.56 24.00 -5.60
C ALA A 49 -7.51 23.07 -6.23
N THR A 50 -6.89 22.21 -5.42
CA THR A 50 -6.04 21.15 -5.94
C THR A 50 -6.90 19.96 -6.35
N ARG A 51 -6.65 19.42 -7.54
CA ARG A 51 -7.29 18.21 -8.05
C ARG A 51 -6.26 17.19 -8.51
N CYS A 52 -6.63 15.91 -8.41
CA CYS A 52 -5.86 14.83 -9.00
C CYS A 52 -6.08 14.77 -10.51
N VAL A 53 -5.02 14.46 -11.25
CA VAL A 53 -5.02 14.19 -12.68
C VAL A 53 -4.34 12.85 -12.91
N PHE A 54 -5.11 11.88 -13.39
CA PHE A 54 -4.62 10.54 -13.66
C PHE A 54 -4.00 10.47 -15.06
N LYS A 55 -2.71 10.17 -15.13
CA LYS A 55 -2.05 9.77 -16.39
C LYS A 55 -2.36 8.31 -16.73
N ARG A 56 -2.50 7.47 -15.69
CA ARG A 56 -2.90 6.06 -15.80
C ARG A 56 -3.63 5.65 -14.52
N ARG A 57 -4.79 5.03 -14.68
CA ARG A 57 -5.61 4.47 -13.58
C ARG A 57 -5.09 3.10 -13.15
N SER A 58 -5.35 2.72 -11.90
CA SER A 58 -4.98 1.40 -11.39
C SER A 58 -5.84 0.27 -11.97
N GLY A 59 -7.04 0.61 -12.46
CA GLY A 59 -8.09 -0.32 -12.86
C GLY A 59 -9.09 -0.63 -11.75
N ASP A 60 -9.04 0.11 -10.65
CA ASP A 60 -9.92 0.05 -9.50
C ASP A 60 -10.26 1.47 -9.06
N ASP A 61 -11.50 1.91 -9.31
CA ASP A 61 -11.90 3.30 -9.08
C ASP A 61 -11.95 3.65 -7.58
N ALA A 62 -12.26 2.68 -6.72
CA ALA A 62 -12.24 2.89 -5.28
C ALA A 62 -10.81 3.12 -4.80
N LEU A 63 -9.87 2.31 -5.28
CA LEU A 63 -8.44 2.49 -5.00
C LEU A 63 -7.91 3.84 -5.52
N ASP A 64 -8.27 4.21 -6.75
CA ASP A 64 -7.87 5.49 -7.35
C ASP A 64 -8.39 6.69 -6.54
N ALA A 65 -9.67 6.63 -6.11
CA ALA A 65 -10.30 7.67 -5.31
C ALA A 65 -9.64 7.81 -3.93
N GLU A 66 -9.35 6.68 -3.29
CA GLU A 66 -8.74 6.65 -1.96
C GLU A 66 -7.31 7.21 -1.97
N VAL A 67 -6.50 6.84 -2.95
CA VAL A 67 -5.15 7.41 -3.13
C VAL A 67 -5.23 8.90 -3.44
N CYS A 68 -6.16 9.32 -4.31
CA CYS A 68 -6.35 10.74 -4.60
C CYS A 68 -6.75 11.55 -3.37
N ALA A 69 -7.70 11.06 -2.57
CA ALA A 69 -8.14 11.73 -1.35
C ALA A 69 -6.98 11.90 -0.35
N ALA A 70 -6.15 10.86 -0.18
CA ALA A 70 -4.97 10.93 0.67
C ALA A 70 -3.99 12.01 0.20
N VAL A 71 -3.72 12.08 -1.12
CA VAL A 71 -2.84 13.09 -1.69
C VAL A 71 -3.40 14.50 -1.48
N LEU A 72 -4.69 14.72 -1.77
CA LEU A 72 -5.32 16.04 -1.62
C LEU A 72 -5.34 16.51 -0.15
N ALA A 73 -5.46 15.58 0.81
CA ALA A 73 -5.35 15.90 2.23
C ALA A 73 -3.92 16.29 2.67
N CYS A 74 -2.91 15.82 1.94
CA CYS A 74 -1.49 16.08 2.22
C CYS A 74 -0.97 17.34 1.55
N VAL A 75 -1.38 17.64 0.32
CA VAL A 75 -0.94 18.82 -0.45
C VAL A 75 -0.87 20.12 0.36
N PRO A 76 -1.87 20.52 1.16
CA PRO A 76 -1.80 21.80 1.88
C PRO A 76 -0.81 21.81 3.06
N LYS A 77 -0.24 20.67 3.43
CA LYS A 77 0.58 20.50 4.65
C LYS A 77 2.07 20.28 4.35
N VAL A 78 2.43 20.10 3.08
CA VAL A 78 3.76 19.62 2.67
C VAL A 78 4.35 20.52 1.61
N ALA A 79 5.64 20.81 1.72
CA ALA A 79 6.43 21.61 0.78
C ALA A 79 7.38 20.74 -0.06
N THR A 80 7.77 19.56 0.43
CA THR A 80 8.74 18.67 -0.24
C THR A 80 8.13 17.33 -0.65
N ILE A 81 8.85 16.60 -1.50
CA ILE A 81 8.45 15.24 -1.92
C ILE A 81 8.54 14.28 -0.73
N GLU A 82 9.55 14.44 0.12
CA GLU A 82 9.79 13.63 1.30
C GLU A 82 8.66 13.80 2.32
N GLU A 83 8.22 15.05 2.55
CA GLU A 83 7.06 15.34 3.40
C GLU A 83 5.77 14.77 2.82
N MET A 84 5.59 14.87 1.49
CA MET A 84 4.45 14.27 0.80
C MET A 84 4.43 12.73 0.96
N GLN A 85 5.59 12.08 0.79
CA GLN A 85 5.74 10.64 0.98
C GLN A 85 5.41 10.25 2.42
N GLY A 86 5.96 10.96 3.42
CA GLY A 86 5.66 10.74 4.82
C GLY A 86 4.18 10.92 5.16
N CYS A 87 3.55 11.94 4.59
CA CYS A 87 2.12 12.21 4.81
C CYS A 87 1.21 11.13 4.22
N ILE A 88 1.53 10.63 3.03
CA ILE A 88 0.70 9.63 2.32
C ILE A 88 0.98 8.19 2.81
N ALA A 89 2.19 7.91 3.33
CA ALA A 89 2.64 6.58 3.72
C ALA A 89 1.64 5.79 4.61
N PRO A 90 0.98 6.37 5.63
CA PRO A 90 -0.01 5.63 6.42
C PRO A 90 -1.18 5.08 5.61
N THR A 91 -1.68 5.88 4.65
CA THR A 91 -2.76 5.44 3.75
C THR A 91 -2.26 4.34 2.83
N MET A 92 -1.06 4.49 2.28
CA MET A 92 -0.52 3.52 1.34
C MET A 92 -0.20 2.18 2.01
N ASN A 93 0.37 2.19 3.22
CA ASN A 93 0.62 0.98 4.00
C ASN A 93 -0.67 0.22 4.32
N ARG A 94 -1.74 0.94 4.66
CA ARG A 94 -3.08 0.35 4.85
C ARG A 94 -3.65 -0.23 3.55
N LEU A 95 -3.36 0.40 2.41
CA LEU A 95 -3.80 -0.06 1.10
C LEU A 95 -3.01 -1.29 0.61
N THR A 96 -1.75 -1.45 1.01
CA THR A 96 -0.88 -2.58 0.65
C THR A 96 -1.00 -3.78 1.59
N GLY A 97 -1.79 -3.69 2.66
CA GLY A 97 -1.99 -4.78 3.62
C GLY A 97 -0.87 -4.89 4.66
N ASP A 98 -1.16 -5.58 5.76
CA ASP A 98 -0.24 -5.73 6.89
C ASP A 98 1.08 -6.40 6.45
N GLY A 99 2.21 -5.78 6.81
CA GLY A 99 3.54 -6.30 6.54
C GLY A 99 4.16 -5.94 5.18
N VAL A 100 3.45 -5.24 4.29
CA VAL A 100 4.02 -4.73 3.03
C VAL A 100 4.20 -3.22 3.13
N ALA A 101 5.43 -2.78 3.38
CA ALA A 101 5.77 -1.36 3.31
C ALA A 101 5.59 -0.85 1.88
N TRP A 102 4.78 0.19 1.70
CA TRP A 102 4.74 0.91 0.44
C TRP A 102 6.07 1.61 0.22
N GLN A 103 6.90 1.04 -0.66
CA GLN A 103 8.07 1.74 -1.18
C GLN A 103 7.59 2.66 -2.29
N ALA A 104 7.49 3.95 -1.98
CA ALA A 104 7.54 4.96 -3.01
C ALA A 104 8.92 4.81 -3.64
N ASP A 105 9.04 4.05 -4.73
CA ASP A 105 10.24 4.08 -5.55
C ASP A 105 10.40 5.54 -5.96
N ALA A 106 11.20 6.30 -5.20
CA ALA A 106 11.66 7.61 -5.59
C ALA A 106 12.26 7.37 -6.96
N ALA A 107 11.72 8.04 -7.98
CA ALA A 107 12.27 7.97 -9.31
C ALA A 107 13.73 8.46 -9.23
N LYS A 108 14.67 7.55 -8.99
CA LYS A 108 16.08 7.72 -9.32
C LYS A 108 16.13 7.71 -10.84
N GLY A 109 15.85 8.86 -11.41
CA GLY A 109 15.72 9.07 -12.83
C GLY A 109 16.03 10.52 -13.18
N SER A 110 17.19 11.02 -12.75
CA SER A 110 17.90 12.08 -13.49
C SER A 110 19.38 12.12 -13.10
N ARG A 111 20.21 11.39 -13.85
CA ARG A 111 21.26 11.95 -14.71
C ARG A 111 21.81 10.87 -15.60
#